data_AF-A0A914SNW3-F1
#
_entry.id   AF-A0A914SNW3-F1
#
_cell.length_a   1.000
_cell.length_b   1.000
_cell.length_c   1.000
_cell.angle_alpha   90.00
_cell.angle_beta   90.00
_cell.angle_gamma   90.00
#
_symmetry.space_group_name_H-M   'P 1'
#
loop_
_entity.id
_entity.type
_entity.pdbx_description
1 polymer ?
#
loop_
_entity_poly.entity_id
_entity_poly.type
_entity_poly.pdbx_seq_one_letter_code
_entity_poly.pdbx_strand_id
1 'polypeptide(L)'
;MSETWIVSGCGYPDSILNKPWPLTIPGNKPPVKQWPNPTPGKPTMRVLHLTDIHVDRKYSVGSEANCAHGAIETYNFCCRAQNSSSTSIKMPAGKYGTPARCDIPFIMFEESMKWISIHEPNIDYIIVTGDFESHDIWANQQDTTRVNLINITDTIYQYFPNIPVFQTTGNHEGVPMDAFAPHTIAEYDTRGPQWLYKIFNQTWTKWLPASASETIMYRGSYSFRPFSGLKFISLNTIYCSHWNFYSFMAVADSDMTLDWLTKELYDSEQKGEKVHIISHIPSGSSYCIKAFSDNYYQLVNRFENTIAAQFFGHTHVDEFYVYFDDKNPANRPTHTAFVAPSLTTFSQANPAYKIYTIDGNYSGSTFTVIDEETYWANLTEINANDKVEFKLEYNKRKDYGMKDLSPASYLDLAKRMLTDETLLSKYIQNYHRNDKQLQTCDATCRKNYICEALTAERGMQSVFCAGL
;
A
#
# COMPACT_ATOMS: atom_id res chain seq x y z
N MET A 1 12.66 1.39 41.65
CA MET A 1 12.01 0.06 41.57
C MET A 1 12.74 -0.69 40.46
N SER A 2 13.92 -1.22 40.77
CA SER A 2 14.17 -2.57 41.32
C SER A 2 13.96 -3.66 40.26
N GLU A 3 15.10 -4.13 39.75
CA GLU A 3 15.42 -5.54 39.50
C GLU A 3 14.33 -6.40 38.85
N THR A 4 14.48 -6.56 37.54
CA THR A 4 13.91 -7.66 36.76
C THR A 4 14.38 -9.00 37.35
N TRP A 5 13.44 -9.76 37.89
CA TRP A 5 13.61 -11.16 38.25
C TRP A 5 13.80 -12.01 36.98
N ILE A 6 15.00 -12.04 36.43
CA ILE A 6 15.36 -12.99 35.39
C ILE A 6 15.76 -14.28 36.11
N VAL A 7 14.86 -15.27 36.08
CA VAL A 7 15.18 -16.62 36.55
C VAL A 7 16.32 -17.16 35.69
N SER A 8 17.45 -17.52 36.32
CA SER A 8 18.57 -18.17 35.65
C SER A 8 18.07 -19.44 34.94
N GLY A 9 18.24 -19.49 33.61
CA GLY A 9 17.75 -20.60 32.77
C GLY A 9 16.44 -20.33 32.02
N CYS A 10 15.72 -19.24 32.32
CA CYS A 10 14.63 -18.75 31.46
C CYS A 10 15.23 -17.80 30.41
N GLY A 11 15.12 -18.15 29.13
CA GLY A 11 15.56 -17.29 28.03
C GLY A 11 14.84 -15.94 28.02
N TYR A 12 15.38 -14.98 27.27
CA TYR A 12 14.67 -13.74 26.98
C TYR A 12 13.41 -14.07 26.16
N PRO A 13 12.23 -13.53 26.49
CA PRO A 13 11.07 -13.65 25.62
C PRO A 13 11.28 -12.76 24.39
N ASP A 14 12.01 -13.26 23.39
CA ASP A 14 11.91 -12.72 22.04
C ASP A 14 10.47 -12.94 21.56
N SER A 15 9.84 -11.89 21.03
CA SER A 15 8.49 -12.00 20.47
C SER A 15 8.47 -13.12 19.44
N ILE A 16 7.51 -14.05 19.54
CA ILE A 16 7.39 -15.17 18.59
C ILE A 16 7.25 -14.66 17.14
N LEU A 17 6.71 -13.45 16.95
CA LEU A 17 6.61 -12.79 15.64
C LEU A 17 7.95 -12.39 15.02
N ASN A 18 9.02 -12.30 15.82
CA ASN A 18 10.37 -12.03 15.35
C ASN A 18 11.13 -13.32 15.01
N LYS A 19 10.57 -14.49 15.37
CA LYS A 19 11.24 -15.77 15.13
C LYS A 19 11.34 -16.02 13.62
N PRO A 20 12.55 -16.20 13.07
CA PRO A 20 12.70 -16.54 11.66
C PRO A 20 12.09 -17.90 11.38
N TRP A 21 11.54 -18.06 10.18
CA TRP A 21 11.08 -19.33 9.65
C TRP A 21 11.63 -19.53 8.24
N PRO A 22 12.04 -20.76 7.90
CA PRO A 22 12.64 -21.03 6.60
C PRO A 22 11.57 -21.01 5.51
N LEU A 23 11.90 -20.35 4.39
CA LEU A 23 11.17 -20.48 3.13
C LEU A 23 12.08 -21.18 2.12
N THR A 24 11.54 -22.17 1.39
CA THR A 24 12.30 -22.84 0.33
C THR A 24 12.31 -21.96 -0.91
N ILE A 25 13.39 -21.21 -1.10
CA ILE A 25 13.59 -20.38 -2.29
C ILE A 25 14.34 -21.20 -3.36
N PRO A 26 13.81 -21.35 -4.59
CA PRO A 26 14.49 -22.08 -5.65
C PRO A 26 15.91 -21.57 -5.88
N GLY A 27 16.88 -22.49 -5.96
CA GLY A 27 18.25 -22.16 -6.36
C GLY A 27 18.34 -21.68 -7.82
N ASN A 28 19.58 -21.61 -8.34
CA ASN A 28 19.87 -21.28 -9.74
C ASN A 28 19.36 -19.90 -10.20
N LYS A 29 19.55 -18.87 -9.37
CA LYS A 29 19.29 -17.47 -9.75
C LYS A 29 19.97 -17.17 -11.10
N PRO A 30 19.24 -16.77 -12.16
CA PRO A 30 19.84 -16.41 -13.43
C PRO A 30 20.84 -15.27 -13.25
N PRO A 31 21.82 -15.11 -14.16
CA PRO A 31 22.73 -13.97 -14.14
C PRO A 31 21.96 -12.64 -14.07
N VAL A 32 22.45 -11.73 -13.24
CA VAL A 32 21.89 -10.39 -13.08
C VAL A 32 21.83 -9.70 -14.46
N LYS A 33 20.67 -9.17 -14.82
CA LYS A 33 20.50 -8.32 -16.00
C LYS A 33 20.48 -6.86 -15.56
N GLN A 34 20.90 -5.96 -16.43
CA GLN A 34 20.70 -4.53 -16.20
C GLN A 34 19.21 -4.22 -16.11
N TRP A 35 18.84 -3.22 -15.30
CA TRP A 35 17.46 -2.73 -15.27
C TRP A 35 17.04 -2.36 -16.69
N PRO A 36 15.91 -2.90 -17.18
CA PRO A 36 15.61 -2.80 -18.59
C PRO A 36 15.18 -1.38 -18.94
N ASN A 37 15.65 -0.89 -20.09
CA ASN A 37 15.19 0.37 -20.66
C ASN A 37 14.06 0.09 -21.65
N PRO A 38 12.87 0.67 -21.46
CA PRO A 38 11.78 0.57 -22.44
C PRO A 38 12.26 1.02 -23.82
N THR A 39 11.81 0.32 -24.87
CA THR A 39 12.22 0.65 -26.24
C THR A 39 11.52 1.93 -26.70
N PRO A 40 12.26 2.99 -27.11
CA PRO A 40 11.64 4.24 -27.55
C PRO A 40 10.63 4.03 -28.69
N GLY A 41 9.51 4.76 -28.62
CA GLY A 41 8.44 4.71 -29.64
C GLY A 41 7.55 3.48 -29.60
N LYS A 42 7.71 2.59 -28.61
CA LYS A 42 6.74 1.51 -28.35
C LYS A 42 5.52 2.02 -27.58
N PRO A 43 4.35 1.33 -27.70
CA PRO A 43 3.17 1.67 -26.92
C PRO A 43 3.46 1.63 -25.41
N THR A 44 2.77 2.49 -24.66
CA THR A 44 2.76 2.49 -23.20
C THR A 44 1.34 2.25 -22.70
N MET A 45 1.21 1.86 -21.44
CA MET A 45 -0.07 1.78 -20.73
C MET A 45 -0.14 2.86 -19.64
N ARG A 46 -1.32 3.45 -19.41
CA ARG A 46 -1.60 4.30 -18.25
C ARG A 46 -2.41 3.52 -17.22
N VAL A 47 -1.94 3.51 -15.99
CA VAL A 47 -2.49 2.69 -14.91
C VAL A 47 -2.84 3.57 -13.73
N LEU A 48 -4.12 3.63 -13.40
CA LEU A 48 -4.59 4.31 -12.19
C LEU A 48 -4.34 3.43 -10.97
N HIS A 49 -3.80 4.01 -9.91
CA HIS A 49 -3.64 3.36 -8.61
C HIS A 49 -4.46 4.11 -7.56
N LEU A 50 -5.48 3.42 -7.04
CA LEU A 50 -6.30 3.85 -5.92
C LEU A 50 -5.94 3.00 -4.70
N THR A 51 -5.81 3.63 -3.54
CA THR A 51 -5.52 2.94 -2.29
C THR A 51 -6.10 3.72 -1.10
N ASP A 52 -6.33 3.01 0.01
CA ASP A 52 -6.67 3.62 1.30
C ASP A 52 -7.83 4.61 1.13
N ILE A 53 -8.95 4.07 0.61
CA ILE A 53 -10.14 4.85 0.27
C ILE A 53 -10.85 5.30 1.54
N HIS A 54 -10.96 4.41 2.52
CA HIS A 54 -11.60 4.60 3.82
C HIS A 54 -12.84 5.50 3.77
N VAL A 55 -13.97 4.95 3.31
CA VAL A 55 -15.25 5.67 3.36
C VAL A 55 -15.82 5.62 4.77
N ASP A 56 -16.03 6.79 5.36
CA ASP A 56 -16.77 6.96 6.59
C ASP A 56 -18.26 7.17 6.34
N ARG A 57 -19.05 6.13 6.62
CA ARG A 57 -20.52 6.15 6.50
C ARG A 57 -21.24 6.99 7.55
N LYS A 58 -20.54 7.37 8.62
CA LYS A 58 -21.05 8.23 9.70
C LYS A 58 -20.45 9.64 9.66
N TYR A 59 -19.71 9.97 8.60
CA TYR A 59 -19.17 11.31 8.39
C TYR A 59 -20.31 12.33 8.45
N SER A 60 -20.15 13.36 9.28
CA SER A 60 -21.16 14.38 9.52
C SER A 60 -20.59 15.76 9.24
N VAL A 61 -21.07 16.38 8.16
CA VAL A 61 -20.71 17.76 7.80
C VAL A 61 -20.98 18.71 8.97
N GLY A 62 -20.06 19.63 9.22
CA GLY A 62 -20.12 20.61 10.30
C GLY A 62 -19.73 20.09 11.69
N SER A 63 -19.52 18.78 11.87
CA SER A 63 -19.03 18.23 13.15
C SER A 63 -17.57 18.61 13.43
N GLU A 64 -17.09 18.40 14.66
CA GLU A 64 -15.71 18.71 15.02
C GLU A 64 -14.71 17.78 14.29
N ALA A 65 -13.82 18.38 13.50
CA ALA A 65 -12.75 17.69 12.79
C ALA A 65 -11.45 17.59 13.60
N ASN A 66 -11.25 18.46 14.59
CA ASN A 66 -10.12 18.46 15.50
C ASN A 66 -10.55 18.05 16.92
N CYS A 67 -11.18 16.87 17.01
CA CYS A 67 -11.67 16.34 18.28
C CYS A 67 -10.50 15.89 19.16
N ALA A 68 -10.45 16.38 20.40
CA ALA A 68 -9.52 15.93 21.42
C ALA A 68 -10.29 15.04 22.40
N HIS A 69 -9.98 13.75 22.47
CA HIS A 69 -10.35 12.94 23.62
C HIS A 69 -9.15 12.85 24.57
N GLY A 70 -9.36 13.21 25.83
CA GLY A 70 -8.29 13.29 26.84
C GLY A 70 -7.62 11.95 27.16
N ALA A 71 -6.46 12.05 27.85
CA ALA A 71 -5.57 11.02 28.42
C ALA A 71 -5.07 9.87 27.52
N ILE A 72 -5.75 9.53 26.43
CA ILE A 72 -5.32 8.55 25.44
C ILE A 72 -5.40 9.22 24.06
N GLU A 73 -4.45 10.10 23.77
CA GLU A 73 -4.37 10.92 22.55
C GLU A 73 -4.17 10.12 21.24
N THR A 74 -4.09 8.79 21.33
CA THR A 74 -3.67 7.90 20.23
C THR A 74 -4.80 7.41 19.32
N TYR A 75 -6.09 7.57 19.68
CA TYR A 75 -7.23 7.07 18.88
C TYR A 75 -8.34 8.09 18.63
N ASN A 76 -7.99 9.37 18.41
CA ASN A 76 -8.99 10.38 18.01
C ASN A 76 -9.38 10.16 16.55
N PHE A 77 -10.62 9.73 16.31
CA PHE A 77 -11.26 9.69 14.98
C PHE A 77 -12.48 10.61 15.00
N CYS A 78 -12.46 11.63 14.14
CA CYS A 78 -13.32 12.80 14.23
C CYS A 78 -14.29 12.90 13.04
N CYS A 79 -14.87 14.09 12.80
CA CYS A 79 -15.80 14.38 11.71
C CYS A 79 -17.10 13.54 11.74
N ARG A 80 -17.53 13.12 12.92
CA ARG A 80 -18.79 12.42 13.15
C ARG A 80 -19.64 13.18 14.16
N ALA A 81 -20.96 12.98 14.10
CA ALA A 81 -21.87 13.53 15.10
C ALA A 81 -21.49 13.01 16.49
N GLN A 82 -21.20 13.91 17.44
CA GLN A 82 -20.95 13.53 18.83
C GLN A 82 -22.28 13.39 19.59
N ASN A 83 -22.36 12.40 20.47
CA ASN A 83 -23.52 12.21 21.36
C ASN A 83 -23.55 13.19 22.56
N SER A 84 -22.54 14.06 22.73
CA SER A 84 -22.47 15.00 23.85
C SER A 84 -22.80 16.43 23.42
N SER A 85 -23.63 17.10 24.21
CA SER A 85 -24.12 18.47 23.99
C SER A 85 -23.11 19.56 24.34
N SER A 86 -21.82 19.24 24.52
CA SER A 86 -20.85 20.15 25.17
C SER A 86 -19.50 20.33 24.45
N THR A 87 -19.38 20.06 23.16
CA THR A 87 -18.15 20.40 22.41
C THR A 87 -18.37 21.61 21.52
N SER A 88 -17.68 22.72 21.80
CA SER A 88 -17.58 23.84 20.86
C SER A 88 -16.83 23.38 19.61
N ILE A 89 -17.45 23.55 18.44
CA ILE A 89 -16.85 23.23 17.15
C ILE A 89 -15.77 24.28 16.84
N LYS A 90 -14.52 23.87 16.87
CA LYS A 90 -13.33 24.67 16.54
C LYS A 90 -12.99 24.55 15.05
N MET A 91 -13.06 23.34 14.51
CA MET A 91 -12.82 23.06 13.10
C MET A 91 -14.02 22.29 12.53
N PRO A 92 -14.95 22.96 11.83
CA PRO A 92 -16.10 22.28 11.25
C PRO A 92 -15.67 21.38 10.09
N ALA A 93 -16.18 20.15 10.08
CA ALA A 93 -15.99 19.17 9.01
C ALA A 93 -16.62 19.66 7.69
N GLY A 94 -15.83 19.68 6.61
CA GLY A 94 -16.25 20.07 5.27
C GLY A 94 -17.16 19.03 4.58
N LYS A 95 -17.87 19.44 3.53
CA LYS A 95 -18.78 18.57 2.77
C LYS A 95 -18.07 17.37 2.11
N TYR A 96 -16.85 17.59 1.61
CA TYR A 96 -16.08 16.59 0.87
C TYR A 96 -14.95 15.98 1.69
N GLY A 97 -14.95 16.15 3.02
CA GLY A 97 -13.83 15.74 3.87
C GLY A 97 -13.08 16.94 4.46
N THR A 98 -12.12 16.65 5.33
CA THR A 98 -11.30 17.64 6.02
C THR A 98 -9.91 17.05 6.30
N PRO A 99 -8.81 17.76 6.01
CA PRO A 99 -7.44 17.28 6.25
C PRO A 99 -7.12 17.28 7.76
N ALA A 100 -7.75 16.34 8.47
CA ALA A 100 -7.69 16.11 9.91
C ALA A 100 -7.63 14.60 10.20
N ARG A 101 -7.87 14.18 11.46
CA ARG A 101 -8.03 12.76 11.81
C ARG A 101 -9.44 12.29 11.48
N CYS A 102 -9.80 12.41 10.21
CA CYS A 102 -11.08 12.03 9.65
C CYS A 102 -10.84 11.18 8.40
N ASP A 103 -11.80 10.34 8.09
CA ASP A 103 -11.92 9.69 6.79
C ASP A 103 -12.84 10.49 5.87
N ILE A 104 -13.00 10.04 4.63
CA ILE A 104 -13.79 10.76 3.63
C ILE A 104 -15.27 10.31 3.63
N PRO A 105 -16.23 11.24 3.41
CA PRO A 105 -17.61 10.87 3.14
C PRO A 105 -17.74 10.22 1.76
N PHE A 106 -18.76 9.38 1.56
CA PHE A 106 -19.00 8.69 0.28
C PHE A 106 -19.08 9.65 -0.92
N ILE A 107 -19.65 10.85 -0.73
CA ILE A 107 -19.73 11.88 -1.80
C ILE A 107 -18.35 12.29 -2.33
N MET A 108 -17.32 12.34 -1.48
CA MET A 108 -15.96 12.66 -1.93
C MET A 108 -15.41 11.54 -2.81
N PHE A 109 -15.62 10.28 -2.41
CA PHE A 109 -15.22 9.12 -3.20
C PHE A 109 -15.93 9.07 -4.56
N GLU A 110 -17.26 9.22 -4.58
CA GLU A 110 -18.07 9.22 -5.82
C GLU A 110 -17.64 10.34 -6.79
N GLU A 111 -17.53 11.58 -6.30
CA GLU A 111 -17.10 12.71 -7.13
C GLU A 111 -15.62 12.59 -7.57
N SER A 112 -14.78 11.89 -6.80
CA SER A 112 -13.41 11.54 -7.23
C SER A 112 -13.43 10.58 -8.42
N MET A 113 -14.23 9.51 -8.36
CA MET A 113 -14.35 8.56 -9.47
C MET A 113 -14.89 9.23 -10.74
N LYS A 114 -15.91 10.08 -10.57
CA LYS A 114 -16.44 10.92 -11.64
C LYS A 114 -15.39 11.84 -12.25
N TRP A 115 -14.64 12.59 -11.42
CA TRP A 115 -13.56 13.47 -11.89
C TRP A 115 -12.54 12.70 -12.72
N ILE A 116 -12.04 11.58 -12.19
CA ILE A 116 -11.01 10.77 -12.85
C ILE A 116 -11.54 10.20 -14.18
N SER A 117 -12.77 9.68 -14.22
CA SER A 117 -13.37 9.13 -15.44
C SER A 117 -13.46 10.14 -16.60
N ILE A 118 -13.57 11.43 -16.29
CA ILE A 118 -13.68 12.51 -17.28
C ILE A 118 -12.29 13.00 -17.71
N HIS A 119 -11.35 13.13 -16.77
CA HIS A 119 -10.06 13.80 -17.01
C HIS A 119 -8.92 12.84 -17.32
N GLU A 120 -9.10 11.54 -17.07
CA GLU A 120 -8.12 10.48 -17.35
C GLU A 120 -8.71 9.42 -18.29
N PRO A 121 -9.12 9.79 -19.53
CA PRO A 121 -9.89 8.91 -20.41
C PRO A 121 -9.09 7.73 -20.99
N ASN A 122 -7.76 7.73 -20.86
CA ASN A 122 -6.85 6.79 -21.50
C ASN A 122 -6.26 5.78 -20.51
N ILE A 123 -6.97 5.43 -19.43
CA ILE A 123 -6.54 4.40 -18.48
C ILE A 123 -6.72 3.02 -19.11
N ASP A 124 -5.67 2.19 -19.10
CA ASP A 124 -5.71 0.81 -19.60
C ASP A 124 -6.23 -0.18 -18.56
N TYR A 125 -5.88 0.02 -17.29
CA TYR A 125 -6.40 -0.74 -16.15
C TYR A 125 -6.22 0.03 -14.84
N ILE A 126 -6.97 -0.39 -13.81
CA ILE A 126 -6.96 0.21 -12.48
C ILE A 126 -6.42 -0.81 -11.49
N ILE A 127 -5.51 -0.39 -10.62
CA ILE A 127 -5.07 -1.12 -9.44
C ILE A 127 -5.77 -0.52 -8.21
N VAL A 128 -6.33 -1.37 -7.36
CA VAL A 128 -6.94 -0.96 -6.09
C VAL A 128 -6.35 -1.76 -4.95
N THR A 129 -5.56 -1.15 -4.09
CA THR A 129 -4.78 -1.88 -3.06
C THR A 129 -5.44 -1.96 -1.69
N GLY A 130 -6.78 -1.92 -1.61
CA GLY A 130 -7.54 -2.23 -0.39
C GLY A 130 -7.87 -1.03 0.51
N ASP A 131 -8.32 -1.32 1.73
CA ASP A 131 -8.68 -0.37 2.79
C ASP A 131 -9.85 0.55 2.45
N PHE A 132 -11.04 -0.05 2.45
CA PHE A 132 -12.31 0.58 2.10
C PHE A 132 -13.10 1.03 3.33
N GLU A 133 -12.99 0.33 4.46
CA GLU A 133 -13.64 0.71 5.73
C GLU A 133 -12.91 1.85 6.43
N SER A 134 -13.65 2.71 7.11
CA SER A 134 -13.10 3.77 7.95
C SER A 134 -12.35 3.27 9.20
N HIS A 135 -11.66 4.19 9.87
CA HIS A 135 -10.84 3.97 11.06
C HIS A 135 -11.65 3.82 12.37
N ASP A 136 -12.98 3.72 12.32
CA ASP A 136 -13.83 3.40 13.47
C ASP A 136 -13.89 1.90 13.77
N ILE A 137 -12.71 1.29 13.89
CA ILE A 137 -12.51 -0.15 14.03
C ILE A 137 -13.33 -0.81 15.15
N TRP A 138 -13.76 -0.04 16.16
CA TRP A 138 -14.61 -0.49 17.26
C TRP A 138 -16.08 -0.70 16.89
N ALA A 139 -16.52 -0.17 15.74
CA ALA A 139 -17.91 -0.20 15.28
C ALA A 139 -18.12 -1.05 14.02
N ASN A 140 -17.04 -1.58 13.43
CA ASN A 140 -17.11 -2.39 12.21
C ASN A 140 -17.84 -3.72 12.47
N GLN A 141 -18.71 -4.10 11.53
CA GLN A 141 -19.46 -5.36 11.53
C GLN A 141 -19.44 -5.98 10.13
N GLN A 142 -19.41 -7.31 10.02
CA GLN A 142 -19.31 -8.02 8.74
C GLN A 142 -20.34 -7.57 7.70
N ASP A 143 -21.61 -7.41 8.09
CA ASP A 143 -22.67 -6.95 7.19
C ASP A 143 -22.43 -5.53 6.69
N THR A 144 -21.96 -4.66 7.58
CA THR A 144 -21.69 -3.28 7.24
C THR A 144 -20.46 -3.21 6.32
N THR A 145 -19.40 -3.98 6.60
CA THR A 145 -18.21 -4.07 5.75
C THR A 145 -18.55 -4.62 4.38
N ARG A 146 -19.40 -5.65 4.30
CA ARG A 146 -19.91 -6.20 3.03
C ARG A 146 -20.59 -5.13 2.18
N VAL A 147 -21.48 -4.34 2.76
CA VAL A 147 -22.21 -3.29 2.03
C VAL A 147 -21.25 -2.25 1.47
N ASN A 148 -20.28 -1.80 2.26
CA ASN A 148 -19.33 -0.78 1.82
C ASN A 148 -18.38 -1.32 0.75
N LEU A 149 -17.86 -2.54 0.90
CA LEU A 149 -17.04 -3.22 -0.12
C LEU A 149 -17.75 -3.31 -1.47
N ILE A 150 -19.02 -3.73 -1.46
CA ILE A 150 -19.84 -3.83 -2.66
C ILE A 150 -20.10 -2.44 -3.24
N ASN A 151 -20.51 -1.46 -2.44
CA ASN A 151 -20.81 -0.10 -2.90
C ASN A 151 -19.58 0.56 -3.56
N ILE A 152 -18.42 0.51 -2.90
CA ILE A 152 -17.18 1.09 -3.44
C ILE A 152 -16.79 0.40 -4.75
N THR A 153 -16.84 -0.93 -4.79
CA THR A 153 -16.58 -1.70 -6.02
C THR A 153 -17.55 -1.34 -7.14
N ASP A 154 -18.84 -1.23 -6.84
CA ASP A 154 -19.90 -0.92 -7.80
C ASP A 154 -19.77 0.51 -8.34
N THR A 155 -19.38 1.47 -7.50
CA THR A 155 -19.10 2.85 -7.94
C THR A 155 -17.89 2.90 -8.87
N ILE A 156 -16.79 2.18 -8.58
CA ILE A 156 -15.67 2.08 -9.52
C ILE A 156 -16.15 1.50 -10.85
N TYR A 157 -16.94 0.41 -10.81
CA TYR A 157 -17.49 -0.20 -12.02
C TYR A 157 -18.41 0.76 -12.80
N GLN A 158 -19.22 1.56 -12.12
CA GLN A 158 -20.13 2.53 -12.74
C GLN A 158 -19.38 3.61 -13.54
N TYR A 159 -18.28 4.13 -13.00
CA TYR A 159 -17.48 5.17 -13.66
C TYR A 159 -16.46 4.62 -14.66
N PHE A 160 -16.08 3.34 -14.51
CA PHE A 160 -15.10 2.67 -15.38
C PHE A 160 -15.61 1.31 -15.90
N PRO A 161 -16.76 1.26 -16.61
CA PRO A 161 -17.43 -0.01 -16.93
C PRO A 161 -16.64 -0.90 -17.90
N ASN A 162 -15.73 -0.31 -18.68
CA ASN A 162 -14.94 -1.00 -19.70
C ASN A 162 -13.46 -1.11 -19.34
N ILE A 163 -13.07 -0.67 -18.14
CA ILE A 163 -11.68 -0.70 -17.69
C ILE A 163 -11.54 -1.81 -16.65
N PRO A 164 -10.61 -2.77 -16.83
CA PRO A 164 -10.41 -3.82 -15.85
C PRO A 164 -9.82 -3.26 -14.55
N VAL A 165 -10.33 -3.77 -13.42
CA VAL A 165 -9.90 -3.40 -12.07
C VAL A 165 -9.28 -4.60 -11.38
N PHE A 166 -8.04 -4.45 -10.90
CA PHE A 166 -7.31 -5.48 -10.17
C PHE A 166 -7.17 -5.04 -8.72
N GLN A 167 -7.84 -5.76 -7.83
CA GLN A 167 -7.95 -5.40 -6.42
C GLN A 167 -7.04 -6.27 -5.54
N THR A 168 -6.68 -5.79 -4.36
CA THR A 168 -6.06 -6.60 -3.31
C THR A 168 -6.75 -6.39 -1.96
N THR A 169 -6.40 -7.23 -1.01
CA THR A 169 -6.93 -7.19 0.37
C THR A 169 -6.17 -6.15 1.21
N GLY A 170 -6.88 -5.23 1.87
CA GLY A 170 -6.36 -4.35 2.92
C GLY A 170 -6.68 -4.84 4.34
N ASN A 171 -6.08 -4.20 5.36
CA ASN A 171 -6.25 -4.64 6.75
C ASN A 171 -7.60 -4.22 7.35
N HIS A 172 -8.20 -3.14 6.85
CA HIS A 172 -9.50 -2.63 7.31
C HIS A 172 -10.71 -3.44 6.80
N GLU A 173 -10.52 -4.35 5.83
CA GLU A 173 -11.57 -5.28 5.42
C GLU A 173 -11.88 -6.36 6.48
N GLY A 174 -10.92 -6.65 7.36
CA GLY A 174 -11.11 -7.59 8.46
C GLY A 174 -12.13 -7.08 9.49
N VAL A 175 -12.92 -7.99 10.07
CA VAL A 175 -13.78 -7.69 11.22
C VAL A 175 -13.53 -8.71 12.34
N PRO A 176 -12.85 -8.32 13.43
CA PRO A 176 -12.18 -7.02 13.68
C PRO A 176 -11.04 -6.71 12.68
N MET A 177 -10.56 -5.46 12.63
CA MET A 177 -9.42 -5.05 11.77
C MET A 177 -8.25 -6.06 11.90
N ASP A 178 -7.58 -6.35 10.78
CA ASP A 178 -6.49 -7.35 10.66
C ASP A 178 -6.85 -8.80 10.98
N ALA A 179 -8.08 -9.12 11.35
CA ALA A 179 -8.47 -10.47 11.79
C ALA A 179 -8.59 -11.45 10.61
N PHE A 180 -7.46 -12.00 10.16
CA PHE A 180 -7.36 -13.02 9.10
C PHE A 180 -6.77 -14.30 9.68
N ALA A 181 -7.62 -15.20 10.16
CA ALA A 181 -7.18 -16.50 10.65
C ALA A 181 -6.80 -17.42 9.48
N PRO A 182 -5.59 -18.03 9.48
CA PRO A 182 -5.18 -18.97 8.46
C PRO A 182 -5.82 -20.35 8.69
N HIS A 183 -5.81 -21.19 7.66
CA HIS A 183 -6.37 -22.55 7.68
C HIS A 183 -5.73 -23.47 8.72
N THR A 184 -4.53 -23.14 9.19
CA THR A 184 -3.75 -23.95 10.12
C THR A 184 -4.20 -23.83 11.57
N ILE A 185 -5.07 -22.86 11.91
CA ILE A 185 -5.63 -22.76 13.27
C ILE A 185 -6.87 -23.65 13.42
N ALA A 186 -7.09 -24.21 14.61
CA ALA A 186 -8.20 -25.12 14.88
C ALA A 186 -9.58 -24.47 14.70
N GLU A 187 -9.68 -23.17 14.99
CA GLU A 187 -10.93 -22.40 14.94
C GLU A 187 -11.22 -21.75 13.58
N TYR A 188 -10.52 -22.17 12.51
CA TYR A 188 -10.63 -21.57 11.18
C TYR A 188 -12.09 -21.44 10.70
N ASP A 189 -12.93 -22.46 10.91
CA ASP A 189 -14.33 -22.43 10.47
C ASP A 189 -15.17 -21.30 11.11
N THR A 190 -14.75 -20.80 12.27
CA THR A 190 -15.46 -19.73 13.00
C THR A 190 -14.74 -18.39 12.98
N ARG A 191 -13.42 -18.39 12.77
CA ARG A 191 -12.55 -17.21 12.85
C ARG A 191 -11.91 -16.82 11.53
N GLY A 192 -12.02 -17.68 10.52
CA GLY A 192 -11.48 -17.47 9.20
C GLY A 192 -12.16 -16.32 8.45
N PRO A 193 -11.48 -15.77 7.45
CA PRO A 193 -12.02 -14.73 6.58
C PRO A 193 -12.90 -15.30 5.45
N GLN A 194 -13.48 -16.51 5.57
CA GLN A 194 -14.24 -17.14 4.47
C GLN A 194 -15.43 -16.31 4.03
N TRP A 195 -16.09 -15.61 4.97
CA TRP A 195 -17.19 -14.70 4.66
C TRP A 195 -16.72 -13.54 3.77
N LEU A 196 -15.53 -13.02 4.03
CA LEU A 196 -14.91 -11.91 3.30
C LEU A 196 -14.40 -12.39 1.93
N TYR A 197 -13.76 -13.55 1.87
CA TYR A 197 -13.28 -14.13 0.61
C TYR A 197 -14.41 -14.47 -0.36
N LYS A 198 -15.61 -14.81 0.14
CA LYS A 198 -16.82 -14.93 -0.70
C LYS A 198 -17.20 -13.59 -1.34
N ILE A 199 -17.06 -12.49 -0.61
CA ILE A 199 -17.33 -11.15 -1.12
C ILE A 199 -16.28 -10.78 -2.16
N PHE A 200 -14.99 -11.00 -1.88
CA PHE A 200 -13.90 -10.78 -2.84
C PHE A 200 -14.11 -11.59 -4.12
N ASN A 201 -14.48 -12.86 -4.00
CA ASN A 201 -14.76 -13.68 -5.16
C ASN A 201 -15.93 -13.10 -5.97
N GLN A 202 -17.00 -12.67 -5.32
CA GLN A 202 -18.14 -12.03 -5.99
C GLN A 202 -17.76 -10.71 -6.69
N THR A 203 -16.95 -9.87 -6.05
CA THR A 203 -16.62 -8.53 -6.55
C THR A 203 -15.49 -8.54 -7.57
N TRP A 204 -14.44 -9.33 -7.35
CA TRP A 204 -13.23 -9.33 -8.18
C TRP A 204 -13.41 -10.12 -9.48
N THR A 205 -14.20 -11.20 -9.49
CA THR A 205 -14.44 -11.98 -10.73
C THR A 205 -15.26 -11.23 -11.78
N LYS A 206 -15.70 -9.99 -11.50
CA LYS A 206 -16.20 -9.08 -12.53
C LYS A 206 -15.14 -8.75 -13.59
N TRP A 207 -13.86 -8.74 -13.20
CA TRP A 207 -12.74 -8.40 -14.08
C TRP A 207 -11.71 -9.52 -14.22
N LEU A 208 -11.79 -10.56 -13.38
CA LEU A 208 -10.84 -11.68 -13.36
C LEU A 208 -11.39 -12.91 -14.06
N PRO A 209 -10.51 -13.76 -14.65
CA PRO A 209 -10.94 -15.04 -15.20
C PRO A 209 -11.48 -15.97 -14.10
N ALA A 210 -12.38 -16.88 -14.47
CA ALA A 210 -12.97 -17.85 -13.54
C ALA A 210 -11.92 -18.71 -12.79
N SER A 211 -10.74 -18.92 -13.39
CA SER A 211 -9.63 -19.65 -12.77
C SER A 211 -9.04 -18.96 -11.53
N ALA A 212 -9.27 -17.66 -11.33
CA ALA A 212 -8.83 -16.94 -10.13
C ALA A 212 -9.69 -17.29 -8.90
N SER A 213 -10.91 -17.79 -9.10
CA SER A 213 -11.91 -17.95 -8.04
C SER A 213 -11.41 -18.85 -6.90
N GLU A 214 -10.73 -19.95 -7.22
CA GLU A 214 -10.23 -20.90 -6.21
C GLU A 214 -9.20 -20.27 -5.29
N THR A 215 -8.23 -19.54 -5.83
CA THR A 215 -7.19 -18.89 -5.03
C THR A 215 -7.75 -17.71 -4.22
N ILE A 216 -8.70 -16.95 -4.78
CA ILE A 216 -9.39 -15.88 -4.04
C ILE A 216 -10.11 -16.47 -2.82
N MET A 217 -10.90 -17.53 -3.03
CA MET A 217 -11.68 -18.19 -1.98
C MET A 217 -10.80 -18.85 -0.91
N TYR A 218 -9.59 -19.29 -1.27
CA TYR A 218 -8.65 -19.92 -0.34
C TYR A 218 -7.81 -18.90 0.43
N ARG A 219 -7.27 -17.85 -0.19
CA ARG A 219 -6.22 -17.01 0.43
C ARG A 219 -6.41 -15.51 0.25
N GLY A 220 -7.53 -15.07 -0.33
CA GLY A 220 -7.74 -13.65 -0.68
C GLY A 220 -6.64 -13.10 -1.62
N SER A 221 -6.03 -13.98 -2.41
CA SER A 221 -4.95 -13.69 -3.35
C SER A 221 -5.27 -14.33 -4.70
N TYR A 222 -4.72 -13.81 -5.79
CA TYR A 222 -4.91 -14.41 -7.11
C TYR A 222 -3.76 -14.11 -8.05
N SER A 223 -3.64 -14.92 -9.11
CA SER A 223 -2.77 -14.61 -10.24
C SER A 223 -3.46 -14.90 -11.57
N PHE A 224 -3.12 -14.14 -12.60
CA PHE A 224 -3.56 -14.36 -13.98
C PHE A 224 -2.67 -13.60 -14.96
N ARG A 225 -2.92 -13.74 -16.27
CA ARG A 225 -2.13 -13.09 -17.32
C ARG A 225 -3.00 -12.11 -18.10
N PRO A 226 -3.04 -10.82 -17.71
CA PRO A 226 -3.83 -9.82 -18.42
C PRO A 226 -3.30 -9.54 -19.82
N PHE A 227 -1.98 -9.68 -20.03
CA PHE A 227 -1.31 -9.45 -21.30
C PHE A 227 -0.31 -10.57 -21.60
N SER A 228 0.02 -10.74 -22.89
CA SER A 228 1.03 -11.71 -23.29
C SER A 228 2.39 -11.34 -22.68
N GLY A 229 2.99 -12.26 -21.93
CA GLY A 229 4.28 -12.03 -21.28
C GLY A 229 4.22 -11.31 -19.93
N LEU A 230 3.03 -10.98 -19.41
CA LEU A 230 2.85 -10.41 -18.08
C LEU A 230 1.94 -11.32 -17.23
N LYS A 231 2.45 -11.77 -16.08
CA LYS A 231 1.63 -12.30 -14.99
C LYS A 231 1.38 -11.20 -13.96
N PHE A 232 0.13 -11.09 -13.54
CA PHE A 232 -0.29 -10.20 -12.47
C PHE A 232 -0.56 -11.03 -11.21
N ILE A 233 -0.11 -10.56 -10.05
CA ILE A 233 -0.27 -11.24 -8.76
C ILE A 233 -0.85 -10.24 -7.74
N SER A 234 -2.03 -10.53 -7.21
CA SER A 234 -2.54 -9.91 -5.97
C SER A 234 -2.12 -10.78 -4.80
N LEU A 235 -1.39 -10.21 -3.87
CA LEU A 235 -0.91 -10.87 -2.66
C LEU A 235 -1.64 -10.33 -1.43
N ASN A 236 -2.12 -11.23 -0.57
CA ASN A 236 -2.69 -10.86 0.71
C ASN A 236 -1.57 -10.68 1.75
N THR A 237 -1.09 -9.45 1.93
CA THR A 237 -0.09 -9.13 2.97
C THR A 237 -0.67 -8.98 4.37
N ILE A 238 -1.96 -9.20 4.62
CA ILE A 238 -2.48 -9.12 6.00
C ILE A 238 -1.93 -10.25 6.87
N TYR A 239 -1.47 -11.35 6.25
CA TYR A 239 -0.69 -12.38 6.92
C TYR A 239 0.72 -11.93 7.35
N CYS A 240 1.22 -10.80 6.85
CA CYS A 240 2.41 -10.17 7.42
C CYS A 240 2.06 -9.32 8.64
N SER A 241 0.83 -8.84 8.81
CA SER A 241 0.48 -7.87 9.86
C SER A 241 0.82 -8.39 11.26
N HIS A 242 1.51 -7.58 12.06
CA HIS A 242 1.69 -7.87 13.49
C HIS A 242 0.43 -7.56 14.32
N TRP A 243 -0.56 -6.87 13.73
CA TRP A 243 -1.90 -6.65 14.30
C TRP A 243 -2.87 -7.79 13.98
N ASN A 244 -2.54 -8.63 13.00
CA ASN A 244 -3.23 -9.90 12.83
C ASN A 244 -2.86 -10.84 13.98
N PHE A 245 -3.67 -10.83 15.04
CA PHE A 245 -3.39 -11.62 16.25
C PHE A 245 -3.35 -13.13 16.01
N TYR A 246 -3.92 -13.63 14.91
CA TYR A 246 -3.79 -15.04 14.53
C TYR A 246 -2.38 -15.41 14.10
N SER A 247 -1.57 -14.45 13.66
CA SER A 247 -0.14 -14.65 13.37
C SER A 247 0.64 -15.14 14.59
N PHE A 248 0.20 -14.86 15.82
CA PHE A 248 0.83 -15.43 17.02
C PHE A 248 0.61 -16.94 17.19
N MET A 249 -0.49 -17.46 16.62
CA MET A 249 -0.83 -18.88 16.65
C MET A 249 -0.23 -19.65 15.46
N ALA A 250 -0.04 -18.96 14.33
CA ALA A 250 0.48 -19.51 13.08
C ALA A 250 1.53 -18.56 12.48
N VAL A 251 2.72 -18.51 13.07
CA VAL A 251 3.74 -17.51 12.69
C VAL A 251 4.41 -17.81 11.35
N ALA A 252 4.54 -19.10 11.00
CA ALA A 252 5.27 -19.54 9.82
C ALA A 252 4.35 -19.61 8.59
N ASP A 253 4.66 -18.77 7.60
CA ASP A 253 4.01 -18.70 6.27
C ASP A 253 2.51 -19.03 6.26
N SER A 254 1.70 -18.23 6.98
CA SER A 254 0.24 -18.38 7.05
C SER A 254 -0.37 -18.55 5.66
N ASP A 255 -1.21 -19.58 5.51
CA ASP A 255 -1.82 -20.04 4.24
C ASP A 255 -0.82 -20.31 3.10
N MET A 256 0.45 -20.57 3.42
CA MET A 256 1.53 -20.77 2.47
C MET A 256 1.62 -19.59 1.49
N THR A 257 1.52 -18.38 2.01
CA THR A 257 1.41 -17.14 1.22
C THR A 257 2.69 -16.89 0.41
N LEU A 258 3.86 -16.93 1.05
CA LEU A 258 5.13 -16.74 0.38
C LEU A 258 5.57 -17.98 -0.40
N ASP A 259 5.25 -19.20 0.04
CA ASP A 259 5.47 -20.41 -0.76
C ASP A 259 4.69 -20.38 -2.08
N TRP A 260 3.41 -19.94 -2.05
CA TRP A 260 2.63 -19.75 -3.26
C TRP A 260 3.21 -18.65 -4.16
N LEU A 261 3.58 -17.50 -3.60
CA LEU A 261 4.26 -16.45 -4.35
C LEU A 261 5.54 -16.98 -5.03
N THR A 262 6.33 -17.77 -4.30
CA THR A 262 7.54 -18.41 -4.81
C THR A 262 7.25 -19.27 -6.04
N LYS A 263 6.19 -20.08 -5.99
CA LYS A 263 5.76 -20.93 -7.11
C LYS A 263 5.30 -20.09 -8.31
N GLU A 264 4.54 -19.02 -8.08
CA GLU A 264 4.05 -18.14 -9.15
C GLU A 264 5.18 -17.37 -9.85
N LEU A 265 6.17 -16.89 -9.08
CA LEU A 265 7.36 -16.22 -9.59
C LEU A 265 8.26 -17.17 -10.35
N TYR A 266 8.47 -18.38 -9.82
CA TYR A 266 9.26 -19.40 -10.49
C TYR A 266 8.62 -19.86 -11.80
N ASP A 267 7.31 -20.09 -11.84
CA ASP A 267 6.56 -20.38 -13.07
C ASP A 267 6.77 -19.29 -14.13
N SER A 268 6.73 -18.02 -13.72
CA SER A 268 6.92 -16.87 -14.61
C SER A 268 8.37 -16.80 -15.14
N GLU A 269 9.36 -17.06 -14.28
CA GLU A 269 10.78 -17.13 -14.67
C GLU A 269 11.01 -18.22 -15.73
N GLN A 270 10.43 -19.41 -15.55
CA GLN A 270 10.56 -20.52 -16.52
C GLN A 270 9.93 -20.19 -17.88
N LYS A 271 8.88 -19.36 -17.88
CA LYS A 271 8.19 -18.92 -19.11
C LYS A 271 8.77 -17.65 -19.71
N GLY A 272 9.76 -17.02 -19.07
CA GLY A 272 10.32 -15.74 -19.48
C GLY A 272 9.34 -14.57 -19.36
N GLU A 273 8.34 -14.69 -18.50
CA GLU A 273 7.32 -13.67 -18.26
C GLU A 273 7.83 -12.61 -17.28
N LYS A 274 7.20 -11.45 -17.33
CA LYS A 274 7.31 -10.41 -16.31
C LYS A 274 6.20 -10.52 -15.29
N VAL A 275 6.44 -9.98 -14.11
CA VAL A 275 5.48 -10.00 -13.00
C VAL A 275 5.21 -8.61 -12.47
N HIS A 276 3.93 -8.28 -12.31
CA HIS A 276 3.47 -7.20 -11.44
C HIS A 276 2.89 -7.79 -10.17
N ILE A 277 3.30 -7.25 -9.03
CA ILE A 277 2.75 -7.59 -7.72
C ILE A 277 1.95 -6.39 -7.22
N ILE A 278 0.71 -6.62 -6.80
CA ILE A 278 -0.07 -5.67 -6.01
C ILE A 278 -0.32 -6.25 -4.63
N SER A 279 -0.20 -5.42 -3.62
CA SER A 279 -0.44 -5.79 -2.24
C SER A 279 -0.83 -4.55 -1.44
N HIS A 280 -1.32 -4.72 -0.22
CA HIS A 280 -1.67 -3.57 0.61
C HIS A 280 -0.46 -3.11 1.43
N ILE A 281 -0.11 -3.86 2.48
CA ILE A 281 1.00 -3.54 3.39
C ILE A 281 2.34 -3.78 2.68
N PRO A 282 3.22 -2.76 2.56
CA PRO A 282 4.60 -2.94 2.10
C PRO A 282 5.40 -3.82 3.07
N SER A 283 6.14 -4.80 2.57
CA SER A 283 6.91 -5.74 3.41
C SER A 283 7.98 -5.07 4.29
N GLY A 284 8.54 -3.93 3.85
CA GLY A 284 9.50 -3.13 4.61
C GLY A 284 8.88 -2.33 5.76
N SER A 285 7.55 -2.18 5.77
CA SER A 285 6.83 -1.46 6.81
C SER A 285 7.03 -2.10 8.19
N SER A 286 7.04 -1.26 9.21
CA SER A 286 7.01 -1.71 10.62
C SER A 286 5.75 -2.52 10.95
N TYR A 287 4.73 -2.47 10.08
CA TYR A 287 3.49 -3.21 10.18
C TYR A 287 3.64 -4.72 9.89
N CYS A 288 4.54 -5.13 8.99
CA CYS A 288 4.77 -6.54 8.67
C CYS A 288 5.69 -7.24 9.67
N ILE A 289 5.49 -8.49 10.07
CA ILE A 289 6.40 -9.25 10.93
C ILE A 289 7.77 -9.45 10.28
N LYS A 290 8.84 -9.44 11.09
CA LYS A 290 10.22 -9.44 10.59
C LYS A 290 10.52 -10.64 9.69
N ALA A 291 10.08 -11.84 10.08
CA ALA A 291 10.34 -13.05 9.32
C ALA A 291 9.65 -13.07 7.94
N PHE A 292 8.43 -12.52 7.83
CA PHE A 292 7.77 -12.36 6.55
C PHE A 292 8.50 -11.33 5.68
N SER A 293 8.86 -10.18 6.26
CA SER A 293 9.61 -9.11 5.59
C SER A 293 10.93 -9.62 5.00
N ASP A 294 11.70 -10.36 5.80
CA ASP A 294 12.95 -11.00 5.42
C ASP A 294 12.77 -11.96 4.23
N ASN A 295 11.86 -12.92 4.35
CA ASN A 295 11.61 -13.89 3.28
C ASN A 295 11.11 -13.23 1.99
N TYR A 296 10.23 -12.22 2.09
CA TYR A 296 9.78 -11.44 0.95
C TYR A 296 10.95 -10.71 0.26
N TYR A 297 11.83 -10.08 1.04
CA TYR A 297 13.02 -9.40 0.53
C TYR A 297 13.92 -10.36 -0.25
N GLN A 298 14.14 -11.57 0.28
CA GLN A 298 14.92 -12.60 -0.40
C GLN A 298 14.27 -13.05 -1.71
N LEU A 299 12.94 -13.19 -1.76
CA LEU A 299 12.21 -13.49 -2.99
C LEU A 299 12.36 -12.39 -4.05
N VAL A 300 12.22 -11.12 -3.65
CA VAL A 300 12.41 -9.99 -4.57
C VAL A 300 13.80 -10.03 -5.18
N ASN A 301 14.83 -10.23 -4.36
CA ASN A 301 16.21 -10.34 -4.83
C ASN A 301 16.46 -11.61 -5.67
N ARG A 302 15.81 -12.73 -5.37
CA ARG A 302 15.92 -13.97 -6.17
C ARG A 302 15.31 -13.79 -7.56
N PHE A 303 14.20 -13.08 -7.65
CA PHE A 303 13.41 -12.93 -8.87
C PHE A 303 13.51 -11.52 -9.48
N GLU A 304 14.60 -10.79 -9.22
CA GLU A 304 14.81 -9.40 -9.68
C GLU A 304 14.68 -9.21 -11.20
N ASN A 305 15.02 -10.25 -11.98
CA ASN A 305 14.89 -10.23 -13.44
C ASN A 305 13.44 -10.47 -13.93
N THR A 306 12.58 -11.02 -13.08
CA THR A 306 11.22 -11.46 -13.38
C THR A 306 10.20 -10.44 -12.90
N ILE A 307 10.38 -9.88 -11.70
CA ILE A 307 9.50 -8.85 -11.13
C ILE A 307 9.76 -7.51 -11.82
N ALA A 308 8.79 -7.01 -12.58
CA ALA A 308 8.89 -5.74 -13.29
C ALA A 308 8.40 -4.54 -12.45
N ALA A 309 7.41 -4.75 -11.57
CA ALA A 309 6.89 -3.70 -10.69
C ALA A 309 6.18 -4.28 -9.46
N GLN A 310 6.15 -3.51 -8.37
CA GLN A 310 5.45 -3.85 -7.13
C GLN A 310 4.72 -2.61 -6.59
N PHE A 311 3.42 -2.70 -6.36
CA PHE A 311 2.57 -1.57 -5.97
C PHE A 311 1.89 -1.84 -4.63
N PHE A 312 1.97 -0.86 -3.73
CA PHE A 312 1.48 -0.93 -2.35
C PHE A 312 0.71 0.32 -1.94
N GLY A 313 0.02 0.23 -0.79
CA GLY A 313 -0.67 1.34 -0.12
C GLY A 313 -0.36 1.36 1.37
N HIS A 314 -1.39 1.41 2.21
CA HIS A 314 -1.38 1.22 3.67
C HIS A 314 -0.74 2.33 4.49
N THR A 315 0.38 2.88 4.03
CA THR A 315 1.10 3.92 4.79
C THR A 315 0.45 5.29 4.64
N HIS A 316 -0.49 5.40 3.70
CA HIS A 316 -1.23 6.59 3.29
C HIS A 316 -0.36 7.70 2.71
N VAL A 317 0.95 7.55 2.66
CA VAL A 317 1.92 8.57 2.27
C VAL A 317 2.58 8.23 0.94
N ASP A 318 3.11 9.24 0.27
CA ASP A 318 3.77 9.07 -1.02
C ASP A 318 5.23 8.69 -0.82
N GLU A 319 5.52 7.39 -0.86
CA GLU A 319 6.85 6.85 -0.55
C GLU A 319 7.27 5.69 -1.46
N PHE A 320 8.50 5.24 -1.27
CA PHE A 320 9.07 4.13 -2.02
C PHE A 320 10.08 3.38 -1.15
N TYR A 321 10.32 2.11 -1.47
CA TYR A 321 11.36 1.31 -0.82
C TYR A 321 12.36 0.79 -1.84
N VAL A 322 13.66 0.91 -1.55
CA VAL A 322 14.74 0.37 -2.39
C VAL A 322 15.28 -0.95 -1.82
N TYR A 323 15.41 -1.96 -2.68
CA TYR A 323 16.01 -3.25 -2.36
C TYR A 323 17.47 -3.29 -2.82
N PHE A 324 18.30 -4.09 -2.15
CA PHE A 324 19.74 -4.17 -2.36
C PHE A 324 20.25 -5.60 -2.28
N ASP A 325 21.33 -5.89 -3.02
CA ASP A 325 22.08 -7.14 -2.86
C ASP A 325 22.59 -7.29 -1.42
N ASP A 326 22.43 -8.48 -0.84
CA ASP A 326 22.81 -8.83 0.53
C ASP A 326 22.25 -7.90 1.63
N LYS A 327 21.14 -7.20 1.33
CA LYS A 327 20.45 -6.29 2.27
C LYS A 327 21.35 -5.17 2.80
N ASN A 328 22.24 -4.67 1.95
CA ASN A 328 23.19 -3.63 2.30
C ASN A 328 23.13 -2.44 1.31
N PRO A 329 22.81 -1.22 1.75
CA PRO A 329 22.78 -0.03 0.88
C PRO A 329 24.13 0.32 0.22
N ALA A 330 25.24 -0.21 0.72
CA ALA A 330 26.55 -0.07 0.09
C ALA A 330 26.68 -0.91 -1.19
N ASN A 331 25.80 -1.90 -1.38
CA ASN A 331 25.78 -2.77 -2.54
C ASN A 331 24.85 -2.24 -3.63
N ARG A 332 24.70 -3.01 -4.70
CA ARG A 332 23.88 -2.66 -5.86
C ARG A 332 22.39 -2.63 -5.47
N PRO A 333 21.64 -1.57 -5.85
CA PRO A 333 20.20 -1.56 -5.73
C PRO A 333 19.57 -2.51 -6.78
N THR A 334 18.64 -3.36 -6.35
CA THR A 334 18.08 -4.48 -7.12
C THR A 334 16.64 -4.23 -7.58
N HIS A 335 15.82 -3.56 -6.77
CA HIS A 335 14.40 -3.32 -7.04
C HIS A 335 13.87 -2.08 -6.31
N THR A 336 12.69 -1.60 -6.72
CA THR A 336 11.94 -0.53 -6.04
C THR A 336 10.48 -0.94 -5.88
N ALA A 337 9.94 -0.76 -4.67
CA ALA A 337 8.51 -0.84 -4.41
C ALA A 337 7.88 0.56 -4.39
N PHE A 338 6.75 0.73 -5.07
CA PHE A 338 6.00 1.98 -5.13
C PHE A 338 4.87 1.95 -4.11
N VAL A 339 4.80 2.95 -3.24
CA VAL A 339 3.71 3.08 -2.25
C VAL A 339 2.91 4.32 -2.58
N ALA A 340 1.62 4.13 -2.90
CA ALA A 340 0.76 5.24 -3.27
C ALA A 340 0.21 5.97 -2.04
N PRO A 341 0.01 7.30 -2.12
CA PRO A 341 -0.70 8.04 -1.10
C PRO A 341 -2.18 7.67 -1.09
N SER A 342 -2.81 7.88 0.06
CA SER A 342 -4.22 7.58 0.25
C SER A 342 -5.18 8.53 -0.47
N LEU A 343 -6.35 8.01 -0.83
CA LEU A 343 -7.49 8.85 -1.16
C LEU A 343 -8.13 9.44 0.12
N THR A 344 -8.09 8.71 1.24
CA THR A 344 -8.57 9.25 2.52
C THR A 344 -7.73 10.43 3.02
N THR A 345 -8.35 11.27 3.86
CA THR A 345 -7.67 12.32 4.62
C THR A 345 -6.96 11.81 5.86
N PHE A 346 -7.21 10.56 6.28
CA PHE A 346 -6.63 10.02 7.51
C PHE A 346 -5.11 9.82 7.34
N SER A 347 -4.22 10.44 8.11
CA SER A 347 -4.50 11.62 8.93
C SER A 347 -3.83 12.87 8.39
N GLN A 348 -4.61 13.95 8.38
CA GLN A 348 -4.18 15.31 8.05
C GLN A 348 -3.66 15.50 6.63
N ALA A 349 -4.00 14.61 5.71
CA ALA A 349 -3.60 14.70 4.31
C ALA A 349 -4.73 15.21 3.43
N ASN A 350 -4.38 15.72 2.26
CA ASN A 350 -5.33 15.90 1.17
C ASN A 350 -5.47 14.59 0.37
N PRO A 351 -6.67 14.30 -0.19
CA PRO A 351 -6.90 13.15 -1.05
C PRO A 351 -5.98 13.15 -2.28
N ALA A 352 -5.45 11.99 -2.64
CA ALA A 352 -4.63 11.81 -3.83
C ALA A 352 -4.84 10.45 -4.52
N TYR A 353 -4.37 10.37 -5.75
CA TYR A 353 -4.19 9.12 -6.50
C TYR A 353 -2.94 9.20 -7.36
N LYS A 354 -2.47 8.04 -7.85
CA LYS A 354 -1.33 7.97 -8.79
C LYS A 354 -1.75 7.46 -10.16
N ILE A 355 -1.07 7.93 -11.19
CA ILE A 355 -1.06 7.31 -12.52
C ILE A 355 0.36 6.90 -12.87
N TYR A 356 0.52 5.62 -13.21
CA TYR A 356 1.77 5.09 -13.74
C TYR A 356 1.71 5.03 -15.26
N THR A 357 2.78 5.45 -15.91
CA THR A 357 3.05 5.09 -17.31
C THR A 357 3.93 3.85 -17.31
N ILE A 358 3.45 2.75 -17.90
CA ILE A 358 4.13 1.45 -17.93
C ILE A 358 4.49 1.08 -19.37
N ASP A 359 5.61 0.38 -19.56
CA ASP A 359 5.96 -0.19 -20.87
C ASP A 359 4.86 -1.14 -21.37
N GLY A 360 4.35 -0.88 -22.57
CA GLY A 360 3.04 -1.37 -23.00
C GLY A 360 3.00 -2.83 -23.42
N ASN A 361 1.85 -3.28 -23.90
CA ASN A 361 1.66 -4.65 -24.36
C ASN A 361 2.22 -4.85 -25.79
N TYR A 362 3.45 -5.36 -25.88
CA TYR A 362 4.07 -5.79 -27.13
C TYR A 362 5.12 -6.87 -26.88
N SER A 363 5.48 -7.62 -27.92
CA SER A 363 6.52 -8.67 -27.83
C SER A 363 7.86 -8.08 -27.39
N GLY A 364 8.39 -8.58 -26.27
CA GLY A 364 9.65 -8.10 -25.68
C GLY A 364 9.51 -6.90 -24.75
N SER A 365 8.28 -6.50 -24.39
CA SER A 365 8.02 -5.47 -23.39
C SER A 365 8.69 -5.79 -22.05
N THR A 366 9.21 -4.75 -21.40
CA THR A 366 9.82 -4.85 -20.08
C THR A 366 8.75 -4.88 -18.97
N PHE A 367 7.54 -4.37 -19.28
CA PHE A 367 6.47 -4.08 -18.34
C PHE A 367 6.91 -3.26 -17.11
N THR A 368 8.04 -2.55 -17.17
CA THR A 368 8.50 -1.71 -16.05
C THR A 368 7.78 -0.36 -16.04
N VAL A 369 7.72 0.27 -14.88
CA VAL A 369 7.23 1.65 -14.73
C VAL A 369 8.22 2.60 -15.42
N ILE A 370 7.70 3.43 -16.33
CA ILE A 370 8.45 4.41 -17.12
C ILE A 370 8.38 5.80 -16.48
N ASP A 371 7.21 6.14 -15.94
CA ASP A 371 6.96 7.41 -15.27
C ASP A 371 5.80 7.30 -14.29
N GLU A 372 5.67 8.28 -13.41
CA GLU A 372 4.69 8.32 -12.34
C GLU A 372 4.21 9.76 -12.11
N GLU A 373 2.89 9.95 -12.07
CA GLU A 373 2.21 11.22 -11.83
C GLU A 373 1.35 11.09 -10.56
N THR A 374 1.53 11.97 -9.58
CA THR A 374 0.63 12.06 -8.41
C THR A 374 -0.33 13.22 -8.65
N TYR A 375 -1.62 12.96 -8.44
CA TYR A 375 -2.68 13.96 -8.49
C TYR A 375 -3.29 14.10 -7.10
N TRP A 376 -3.60 15.34 -6.73
CA TRP A 376 -4.12 15.65 -5.40
C TRP A 376 -5.29 16.64 -5.47
N ALA A 377 -6.10 16.65 -4.43
CA ALA A 377 -7.30 17.47 -4.30
C ALA A 377 -7.22 18.36 -3.06
N ASN A 378 -7.12 19.68 -3.24
CA ASN A 378 -7.11 20.62 -2.13
C ASN A 378 -8.51 20.77 -1.53
N LEU A 379 -8.76 20.12 -0.39
CA LEU A 379 -10.06 20.13 0.26
C LEU A 379 -10.50 21.52 0.74
N THR A 380 -9.57 22.45 0.97
CA THR A 380 -9.93 23.84 1.30
C THR A 380 -10.60 24.52 0.10
N GLU A 381 -10.02 24.38 -1.09
CA GLU A 381 -10.58 24.93 -2.34
C GLU A 381 -11.88 24.22 -2.73
N ILE A 382 -11.92 22.88 -2.62
CA ILE A 382 -13.08 22.07 -3.00
C ILE A 382 -14.29 22.43 -2.14
N ASN A 383 -14.12 22.53 -0.82
CA ASN A 383 -15.21 22.90 0.09
C ASN A 383 -15.66 24.36 -0.10
N ALA A 384 -14.74 25.27 -0.46
CA ALA A 384 -15.08 26.67 -0.73
C ALA A 384 -15.85 26.85 -2.06
N ASN A 385 -15.50 26.08 -3.09
CA ASN A 385 -16.04 26.20 -4.44
C ASN A 385 -17.17 25.20 -4.74
N ASP A 386 -17.46 24.28 -3.81
CA ASP A 386 -18.40 23.17 -3.97
C ASP A 386 -18.14 22.31 -5.23
N LYS A 387 -16.87 22.07 -5.56
CA LYS A 387 -16.45 21.36 -6.78
C LYS A 387 -15.21 20.52 -6.50
N VAL A 388 -15.33 19.19 -6.64
CA VAL A 388 -14.18 18.28 -6.60
C VAL A 388 -13.33 18.45 -7.85
N GLU A 389 -12.03 18.68 -7.65
CA GLU A 389 -11.05 18.88 -8.70
C GLU A 389 -9.69 18.36 -8.24
N PHE A 390 -9.13 17.41 -9.00
CA PHE A 390 -7.76 16.96 -8.80
C PHE A 390 -6.83 17.66 -9.79
N LYS A 391 -5.68 18.11 -9.28
CA LYS A 391 -4.63 18.75 -10.06
C LYS A 391 -3.38 17.88 -10.00
N LEU A 392 -2.56 17.92 -11.05
CA LEU A 392 -1.24 17.30 -11.02
C LEU A 392 -0.43 17.93 -9.88
N GLU A 393 -0.03 17.13 -8.90
CA GLU A 393 0.86 17.55 -7.81
C GLU A 393 2.29 17.60 -8.35
N TYR A 394 2.73 16.50 -8.97
CA TYR A 394 4.04 16.40 -9.59
C TYR A 394 4.13 15.20 -10.56
N ASN A 395 5.11 15.26 -11.46
CA ASN A 395 5.59 14.13 -12.26
C ASN A 395 6.96 13.68 -11.73
N LYS A 396 7.11 12.42 -11.30
CA LYS A 396 8.27 11.95 -10.52
C LYS A 396 9.60 12.23 -11.23
N ARG A 397 9.71 11.88 -12.51
CA ARG A 397 10.96 12.04 -13.24
C ARG A 397 11.32 13.49 -13.47
N LYS A 398 10.36 14.28 -13.98
CA LYS A 398 10.57 15.69 -14.30
C LYS A 398 10.85 16.51 -13.05
N ASP A 399 10.03 16.35 -12.02
CA ASP A 399 10.02 17.23 -10.86
C ASP A 399 11.11 16.92 -9.82
N TYR A 400 11.62 15.68 -9.79
CA TYR A 400 12.79 15.31 -8.98
C TYR A 400 14.08 15.24 -9.81
N GLY A 401 14.02 15.46 -11.12
CA GLY A 401 15.18 15.38 -12.01
C GLY A 401 15.78 13.98 -12.04
N MET A 402 14.94 12.96 -12.14
CA MET A 402 15.36 11.55 -12.26
C MET A 402 15.48 11.16 -13.72
N LYS A 403 16.56 10.46 -14.07
CA LYS A 403 16.80 9.98 -15.44
C LYS A 403 15.74 8.97 -15.87
N ASP A 404 15.41 8.05 -14.99
CA ASP A 404 14.44 6.96 -15.13
C ASP A 404 13.92 6.57 -13.74
N LEU A 405 13.03 5.57 -13.67
CA LEU A 405 12.51 5.01 -12.42
C LEU A 405 13.20 3.69 -12.05
N SER A 406 14.49 3.53 -12.40
CA SER A 406 15.28 2.36 -11.98
C SER A 406 15.64 2.42 -10.49
N PRO A 407 15.96 1.28 -9.86
CA PRO A 407 16.44 1.25 -8.47
C PRO A 407 17.65 2.14 -8.22
N ALA A 408 18.54 2.28 -9.21
CA ALA A 408 19.69 3.17 -9.15
C ALA A 408 19.30 4.66 -9.11
N SER A 409 18.29 5.06 -9.89
CA SER A 409 17.79 6.44 -9.89
C SER A 409 17.06 6.79 -8.59
N TYR A 410 16.35 5.82 -7.97
CA TYR A 410 15.76 6.02 -6.64
C TYR A 410 16.82 6.15 -5.54
N LEU A 411 17.89 5.35 -5.60
CA LEU A 411 19.04 5.51 -4.70
C LEU A 411 19.72 6.88 -4.87
N ASP A 412 19.90 7.34 -6.11
CA ASP A 412 20.45 8.68 -6.40
C ASP A 412 19.57 9.79 -5.81
N LEU A 413 18.25 9.71 -6.02
CA LEU A 413 17.29 10.65 -5.42
C LEU A 413 17.41 10.69 -3.90
N ALA A 414 17.39 9.51 -3.24
CA ALA A 414 17.53 9.40 -1.80
C ALA A 414 18.84 10.04 -1.29
N LYS A 415 19.96 9.81 -1.98
CA LYS A 415 21.26 10.40 -1.63
C LYS A 415 21.29 11.91 -1.83
N ARG A 416 20.72 12.43 -2.92
CA ARG A 416 20.64 13.88 -3.16
C ARG A 416 19.84 14.59 -2.08
N MET A 417 18.73 13.99 -1.63
CA MET A 417 17.89 14.55 -0.57
C MET A 417 18.59 14.66 0.79
N LEU A 418 19.68 13.93 1.04
CA LEU A 418 20.48 14.09 2.28
C LEU A 418 21.16 15.46 2.36
N THR A 419 21.52 16.03 1.21
CA THR A 419 22.32 17.26 1.14
C THR A 419 21.56 18.45 0.53
N ASP A 420 20.53 18.19 -0.26
CA ASP A 420 19.68 19.21 -0.88
C ASP A 420 18.39 19.40 -0.07
N GLU A 421 18.38 20.43 0.78
CA GLU A 421 17.24 20.74 1.64
C GLU A 421 15.98 21.14 0.86
N THR A 422 16.14 21.74 -0.32
CA THR A 422 15.00 22.18 -1.13
C THR A 422 14.33 20.97 -1.76
N LEU A 423 15.12 20.03 -2.28
CA LEU A 423 14.63 18.77 -2.81
C LEU A 423 13.94 17.93 -1.74
N LEU A 424 14.52 17.85 -0.54
CA LEU A 424 13.91 17.14 0.59
C LEU A 424 12.64 17.82 1.07
N SER A 425 12.59 19.15 1.14
CA SER A 425 11.36 19.87 1.52
C SER A 425 10.23 19.61 0.53
N LYS A 426 10.54 19.60 -0.77
CA LYS A 426 9.59 19.20 -1.82
C LYS A 426 9.12 17.75 -1.63
N TYR A 427 10.04 16.83 -1.30
CA TYR A 427 9.69 15.45 -1.00
C TYR A 427 8.75 15.32 0.21
N ILE A 428 9.06 15.98 1.34
CA ILE A 428 8.25 15.95 2.56
C ILE A 428 6.85 16.51 2.31
N GLN A 429 6.74 17.60 1.53
CA GLN A 429 5.45 18.18 1.17
C GLN A 429 4.59 17.17 0.39
N ASN A 430 5.17 16.50 -0.62
CA ASN A 430 4.48 15.51 -1.42
C ASN A 430 4.18 14.22 -0.62
N TYR A 431 5.08 13.82 0.28
CA TYR A 431 4.93 12.66 1.17
C TYR A 431 3.65 12.79 2.02
N HIS A 432 3.42 13.98 2.61
CA HIS A 432 2.30 14.25 3.50
C HIS A 432 1.08 14.89 2.83
N ARG A 433 1.25 15.44 1.60
CA ARG A 433 0.26 16.27 0.89
C ARG A 433 -0.23 17.46 1.72
N ASN A 434 0.67 18.00 2.56
CA ASN A 434 0.49 19.17 3.40
C ASN A 434 1.85 19.79 3.75
N ASP A 435 1.83 21.01 4.28
CA ASP A 435 3.03 21.78 4.66
C ASP A 435 3.35 21.72 6.17
N LYS A 436 2.50 21.08 6.98
CA LYS A 436 2.61 21.07 8.45
C LYS A 436 3.94 20.48 8.92
N GLN A 437 4.38 19.41 8.26
CA GLN A 437 5.59 18.66 8.66
C GLN A 437 6.90 19.39 8.31
N LEU A 438 6.86 20.37 7.41
CA LEU A 438 8.04 21.18 7.07
C LEU A 438 8.48 22.07 8.23
N GLN A 439 7.53 22.49 9.07
CA GLN A 439 7.80 23.42 10.17
C GLN A 439 8.60 22.79 11.32
N THR A 440 8.66 21.44 11.38
CA THR A 440 9.19 20.70 12.53
C THR A 440 10.32 19.72 12.18
N CYS A 441 10.78 19.66 10.92
CA CYS A 441 11.74 18.64 10.49
C CYS A 441 13.22 19.08 10.62
N ASP A 442 13.86 18.68 11.72
CA ASP A 442 15.29 18.86 11.98
C ASP A 442 16.19 17.85 11.22
N ALA A 443 17.51 17.91 11.42
CA ALA A 443 18.45 17.01 10.75
C ALA A 443 18.18 15.51 11.03
N THR A 444 17.68 15.16 12.22
CA THR A 444 17.32 13.78 12.57
C THR A 444 16.10 13.33 11.79
N CYS A 445 15.06 14.17 11.76
CA CYS A 445 13.86 13.95 10.95
C CYS A 445 14.20 13.76 9.47
N ARG A 446 15.09 14.59 8.92
CA ARG A 446 15.55 14.48 7.53
C ARG A 446 16.23 13.14 7.23
N LYS A 447 17.12 12.68 8.12
CA LYS A 447 17.76 11.36 7.99
C LYS A 447 16.74 10.22 8.05
N ASN A 448 15.70 10.35 8.88
CA ASN A 448 14.68 9.33 9.00
C ASN A 448 13.90 9.12 7.69
N TYR A 449 13.51 10.17 6.96
CA TYR A 449 12.86 10.01 5.66
C TYR A 449 13.71 9.21 4.66
N ILE A 450 15.01 9.48 4.63
CA ILE A 450 15.92 8.77 3.72
C ILE A 450 16.14 7.33 4.21
N CYS A 451 16.30 7.14 5.52
CA CYS A 451 16.42 5.85 6.15
C CYS A 451 15.21 4.95 5.84
N GLU A 452 14.00 5.47 5.98
CA GLU A 452 12.75 4.78 5.65
C GLU A 452 12.70 4.40 4.16
N ALA A 453 12.98 5.35 3.26
CA ALA A 453 12.98 5.10 1.81
C ALA A 453 13.99 4.02 1.36
N LEU A 454 15.08 3.85 2.11
CA LEU A 454 16.11 2.85 1.83
C LEU A 454 15.88 1.53 2.59
N THR A 455 14.92 1.45 3.50
CA THR A 455 14.70 0.26 4.34
C THR A 455 13.52 -0.57 3.81
N ALA A 456 13.78 -1.45 2.84
CA ALA A 456 12.77 -2.40 2.35
C ALA A 456 12.63 -3.69 3.20
N GLU A 457 13.40 -3.83 4.29
CA GLU A 457 13.28 -4.93 5.27
C GLU A 457 13.06 -4.40 6.69
N ARG A 458 12.00 -4.87 7.36
CA ARG A 458 11.69 -4.47 8.74
C ARG A 458 12.82 -4.83 9.70
N GLY A 459 13.16 -3.89 10.57
CA GLY A 459 14.07 -4.11 11.69
C GLY A 459 15.55 -4.10 11.30
N MET A 460 15.86 -3.65 10.08
CA MET A 460 17.23 -3.50 9.58
C MET A 460 17.66 -2.03 9.43
N GLN A 461 16.92 -1.08 10.01
CA GLN A 461 17.25 0.35 9.95
C GLN A 461 18.70 0.63 10.38
N SER A 462 19.22 -0.07 11.39
CA SER A 462 20.61 0.08 11.82
C SER A 462 21.64 -0.26 10.73
N VAL A 463 21.32 -1.19 9.83
CA VAL A 463 22.15 -1.57 8.69
C VAL A 463 21.91 -0.59 7.53
N PHE A 464 20.63 -0.34 7.19
CA PHE A 464 20.28 0.48 6.04
C PHE A 464 20.68 1.96 6.22
N CYS A 465 20.81 2.41 7.47
CA CYS A 465 20.99 3.81 7.81
C CYS A 465 22.36 4.10 8.44
N ALA A 466 23.22 3.10 8.58
CA ALA A 466 24.57 3.25 9.17
C ALA A 466 25.47 4.25 8.41
N GLY A 467 25.23 4.44 7.11
CA GLY A 467 26.02 5.32 6.23
C GLY A 467 25.41 6.70 5.96
N LEU A 468 24.32 7.06 6.64
CA LEU A 468 23.56 8.30 6.41
C LEU A 468 23.92 9.45 7.38
#